data_AF-A0A3M7HNR5-F1
#
_entry.id   AF-A0A3M7HNR5-F1
#
_cell.length_a   1.000
_cell.length_b   1.000
_cell.length_c   1.000
_cell.angle_alpha   90.00
_cell.angle_beta   90.00
_cell.angle_gamma   90.00
#
_symmetry.space_group_name_H-M   'P 1'
#
loop_
_entity.id
_entity.type
_entity.pdbx_description
1 polymer ?
#
loop_
_entity_poly.entity_id
_entity_poly.type
_entity_poly.pdbx_seq_one_letter_code
_entity_poly.pdbx_strand_id
1 'polypeptide(L)'
;VLFACHASFAIAGVYHGAGQHAWNIRPQKEIVQGLKWWWFCEPFYALGNMAIKASIVIMLLRIIVDIPQRVTLYVTLTVVELYSTTFFLLFILQCQPSSYFWSRFGGGQGSCIDNTITV
;
A
#
# COMPACT_ATOMS: atom_id res chain seq x y z
N VAL A 1 4.42 -14.81 -2.90
CA VAL A 1 3.81 -14.24 -4.12
C VAL A 1 3.58 -12.74 -3.99
N LEU A 2 2.76 -12.26 -3.03
CA LEU A 2 2.48 -10.82 -2.85
C LEU A 2 3.74 -9.93 -2.74
N PHE A 3 4.73 -10.37 -1.94
CA PHE A 3 6.01 -9.66 -1.81
C PHE A 3 6.81 -9.62 -3.12
N ALA A 4 6.76 -10.68 -3.94
CA ALA A 4 7.42 -10.69 -5.23
C ALA A 4 6.74 -9.73 -6.22
N CYS A 5 5.41 -9.65 -6.19
CA CYS A 5 4.66 -8.65 -6.96
C CYS A 5 5.06 -7.23 -6.55
N HIS A 6 5.06 -6.92 -5.25
CA HIS A 6 5.54 -5.64 -4.73
C HIS A 6 6.96 -5.31 -5.24
N ALA A 7 7.91 -6.24 -5.08
CA ALA A 7 9.28 -6.03 -5.53
C ALA A 7 9.36 -5.78 -7.05
N SER A 8 8.59 -6.52 -7.85
CA SER A 8 8.55 -6.31 -9.31
C SER A 8 8.00 -4.94 -9.69
N PHE A 9 6.96 -4.45 -9.01
CA PHE A 9 6.39 -3.12 -9.26
C PHE A 9 7.32 -2.00 -8.78
N ALA A 10 8.02 -2.20 -7.65
CA ALA A 10 9.03 -1.28 -7.16
C ALA A 10 10.18 -1.14 -8.17
N ILE A 11 10.72 -2.26 -8.68
CA ILE A 11 11.79 -2.25 -9.69
C ILE A 11 11.31 -1.58 -10.99
N ALA A 12 10.08 -1.89 -11.44
CA ALA A 12 9.49 -1.23 -12.59
C ALA A 12 9.32 0.28 -12.36
N GLY A 13 8.91 0.70 -11.16
CA GLY A 13 8.81 2.10 -10.77
C GLY A 13 10.16 2.81 -10.82
N VAL A 14 11.20 2.21 -10.24
CA VAL A 14 12.58 2.75 -10.26
C VAL A 14 13.11 2.91 -11.69
N TYR A 15 12.82 1.94 -12.58
CA TYR A 15 13.20 2.05 -13.99
C TYR A 15 12.58 3.27 -14.69
N HIS A 16 11.38 3.67 -14.29
CA HIS A 16 10.68 4.85 -14.81
C HIS A 16 10.93 6.12 -13.96
N GLY A 17 11.96 6.10 -13.09
CA GLY A 17 12.40 7.27 -12.32
C GLY A 17 11.73 7.46 -10.95
N ALA A 18 10.99 6.47 -10.43
CA ALA A 18 10.45 6.56 -9.07
C ALA A 18 11.58 6.69 -8.03
N GLY A 19 11.55 7.77 -7.24
CA GLY A 19 12.59 8.10 -6.25
C GLY A 19 13.58 9.18 -6.67
N GLN A 20 13.60 9.60 -7.95
CA GLN A 20 14.33 10.79 -8.36
C GLN A 20 13.50 12.06 -8.11
N HIS A 21 14.17 13.18 -7.85
CA HIS A 21 13.46 14.45 -7.75
C HIS A 21 12.74 14.75 -9.07
N ALA A 22 11.50 15.20 -8.98
CA ALA A 22 10.63 15.47 -10.12
C ALA A 22 11.25 16.41 -11.18
N TRP A 23 12.24 17.23 -10.81
CA TRP A 23 12.97 18.12 -11.73
C TRP A 23 14.00 17.42 -12.62
N ASN A 24 14.45 16.22 -12.25
CA ASN A 24 15.49 15.47 -12.97
C ASN A 24 14.90 14.44 -13.96
N ILE A 25 13.59 14.21 -13.93
CA ILE A 25 12.91 13.22 -14.77
C ILE A 25 12.39 13.92 -16.03
N ARG A 26 13.14 13.82 -17.13
CA ARG A 26 12.67 14.17 -18.47
C ARG A 26 12.58 12.89 -19.31
N PRO A 27 11.46 12.62 -20.00
CA PRO A 27 10.23 13.42 -20.17
C PRO A 27 9.17 13.21 -19.07
N GLN A 28 8.29 14.20 -18.90
CA GLN A 28 7.18 14.22 -17.92
C GLN A 28 6.26 12.98 -17.98
N LYS A 29 6.21 12.30 -19.14
CA LYS A 29 5.42 11.08 -19.36
C LYS A 29 5.93 9.90 -18.52
N GLU A 30 7.24 9.82 -18.28
CA GLU A 30 7.86 8.79 -17.42
C GLU A 30 7.45 8.98 -15.96
N ILE A 31 7.26 10.23 -15.51
CA ILE A 31 6.74 10.55 -14.17
C ILE A 31 5.36 9.92 -13.97
N VAL A 32 4.46 10.06 -14.95
CA VAL A 32 3.10 9.49 -14.87
C VAL A 32 3.15 7.96 -14.82
N GLN A 33 4.04 7.33 -15.59
CA GLN A 33 4.20 5.88 -15.61
C GLN A 33 4.82 5.36 -14.30
N GLY A 34 5.85 6.04 -13.78
CA GLY A 34 6.48 5.73 -12.50
C GLY A 34 5.51 5.86 -11.32
N LEU A 35 4.70 6.93 -11.29
CA LEU A 35 3.67 7.10 -10.26
C LEU A 35 2.57 6.04 -10.33
N LYS A 36 2.20 5.56 -11.53
CA LYS A 36 1.28 4.43 -11.67
C LYS A 36 1.84 3.16 -11.05
N TRP A 37 3.08 2.80 -11.39
CA TRP A 37 3.74 1.62 -10.83
C TRP A 37 3.90 1.72 -9.32
N TRP A 38 4.23 2.91 -8.82
CA TRP A 38 4.29 3.20 -7.39
C TRP A 38 2.91 3.01 -6.73
N TRP A 39 1.85 3.54 -7.33
CA TRP A 39 0.49 3.39 -6.80
C TRP A 39 0.06 1.93 -6.71
N PHE A 40 0.48 1.07 -7.66
CA PHE A 40 0.25 -0.37 -7.55
C PHE A 40 1.14 -1.03 -6.49
N CYS A 41 2.33 -0.51 -6.23
CA CYS A 41 3.25 -1.07 -5.23
C CYS A 41 2.62 -1.09 -3.82
N GLU A 42 2.07 0.04 -3.39
CA GLU A 42 1.47 0.25 -2.06
C GLU A 42 0.39 -0.78 -1.66
N PRO A 43 -0.66 -1.06 -2.47
CA PRO A 43 -1.68 -2.04 -2.12
C PRO A 43 -1.12 -3.47 -2.03
N PHE A 44 -0.17 -3.85 -2.88
CA PHE A 44 0.47 -5.18 -2.78
C PHE A 44 1.34 -5.30 -1.52
N TYR A 45 1.98 -4.20 -1.09
CA TYR A 45 2.68 -4.15 0.18
C TYR A 45 1.73 -4.32 1.36
N ALA A 46 0.61 -3.60 1.37
CA ALA A 46 -0.40 -3.67 2.43
C ALA A 46 -0.99 -5.08 2.54
N LEU A 47 -1.39 -5.69 1.42
CA LEU A 47 -1.91 -7.06 1.37
C LEU A 47 -0.86 -8.09 1.84
N GLY A 48 0.41 -7.89 1.47
CA GLY A 48 1.51 -8.73 1.93
C GLY A 48 1.67 -8.66 3.45
N ASN A 49 1.62 -7.47 4.04
CA ASN A 49 1.69 -7.27 5.48
C ASN A 49 0.51 -7.91 6.22
N MET A 50 -0.71 -7.76 5.70
CA MET A 50 -1.90 -8.43 6.25
C MET A 50 -1.71 -9.95 6.29
N ALA A 51 -1.34 -10.55 5.15
CA ALA A 51 -1.14 -11.99 5.07
C ALA A 51 -0.05 -12.52 6.03
N ILE A 52 1.05 -11.78 6.19
CA ILE A 52 2.14 -12.15 7.12
C ILE A 52 1.64 -12.11 8.56
N LYS A 53 0.97 -11.01 8.97
CA LYS A 53 0.46 -10.86 10.33
C LYS A 53 -0.59 -11.92 10.65
N ALA A 54 -1.53 -12.18 9.74
CA ALA A 54 -2.51 -13.25 9.88
C ALA A 54 -1.83 -14.62 10.05
N SER A 55 -0.83 -14.95 9.24
CA SER A 55 -0.10 -16.23 9.33
C SER A 55 0.59 -16.42 10.68
N ILE A 56 1.28 -15.37 11.16
CA ILE A 56 1.98 -15.40 12.46
C ILE A 56 0.97 -15.66 13.60
N VAL A 57 -0.15 -14.95 13.61
CA VAL A 57 -1.16 -15.11 14.67
C VAL A 57 -1.82 -16.49 14.61
N ILE A 58 -2.13 -17.00 13.41
CA ILE A 58 -2.68 -18.35 13.26
C ILE A 58 -1.69 -19.42 13.77
N MET A 59 -0.40 -19.26 13.49
CA MET A 59 0.64 -20.15 14.01
C MET A 59 0.72 -20.12 15.54
N LEU A 60 0.73 -18.92 16.14
CA LEU A 60 0.71 -18.74 17.60
C LEU A 60 -0.53 -19.37 18.22
N LEU A 61 -1.69 -19.21 17.58
CA LEU A 61 -2.96 -19.76 18.06
C LEU A 61 -2.95 -21.29 18.12
N ARG A 62 -2.13 -21.97 17.30
CA ARG A 62 -1.96 -23.43 17.37
C ARG A 62 -1.03 -23.89 18.49
N ILE A 63 -0.11 -23.04 18.94
CA ILE A 63 0.88 -23.37 19.97
C ILE A 63 0.32 -23.11 21.37
N ILE A 64 -0.46 -22.05 21.53
CA ILE A 64 -1.00 -21.63 22.82
C ILE A 64 -2.18 -22.52 23.23
N VAL A 65 -2.05 -23.10 24.42
CA VAL A 65 -3.12 -23.90 25.06
C VAL A 65 -3.95 -23.05 26.04
N ASP A 66 -3.35 -22.00 26.62
CA ASP A 66 -4.01 -21.13 27.59
C ASP A 66 -5.13 -20.28 26.99
N ILE A 67 -6.33 -20.39 27.56
CA ILE A 67 -7.55 -19.69 27.15
C ILE A 67 -7.39 -18.15 27.14
N PRO A 68 -6.82 -17.49 28.17
CA PRO A 68 -6.72 -16.02 28.16
C PRO A 68 -5.79 -15.51 27.05
N GLN A 69 -4.67 -16.18 26.82
CA GLN A 69 -3.72 -15.82 25.77
C GLN A 69 -4.33 -16.03 24.38
N ARG A 70 -5.17 -17.06 24.23
CA ARG A 70 -5.90 -17.33 22.98
C ARG A 70 -6.91 -16.21 22.65
N VAL A 71 -7.63 -15.68 23.63
CA VAL A 71 -8.55 -14.55 23.43
C VAL A 71 -7.78 -13.31 23.00
N THR A 72 -6.66 -12.99 23.66
CA THR A 72 -5.82 -11.84 23.29
C THR A 72 -5.31 -11.92 21.86
N LEU A 73 -4.93 -13.11 21.39
CA LEU A 73 -4.52 -13.31 19.99
C LEU A 73 -5.65 -13.04 19.01
N TYR A 74 -6.86 -13.53 19.28
CA TYR A 74 -8.01 -13.27 18.41
C TYR A 74 -8.36 -11.77 18.35
N VAL A 75 -8.37 -11.09 19.51
CA VAL A 75 -8.59 -9.64 19.56
C VAL A 75 -7.50 -8.92 18.77
N THR A 76 -6.23 -9.26 18.99
CA THR A 76 -5.10 -8.63 18.30
C THR A 76 -5.18 -8.85 16.79
N LEU A 77 -5.50 -10.06 16.32
CA LEU A 77 -5.73 -10.36 14.91
C LEU A 77 -6.81 -9.45 14.33
N THR A 78 -7.97 -9.38 14.99
CA THR A 78 -9.10 -8.58 14.47
C THR A 78 -8.75 -7.10 14.38
N VAL A 79 -8.11 -6.53 15.41
CA VAL A 79 -7.71 -5.11 15.43
C VAL A 79 -6.68 -4.81 14.35
N VAL A 80 -5.67 -5.67 14.20
CA VAL A 80 -4.61 -5.50 13.19
C VAL A 80 -5.18 -5.60 11.77
N GLU A 81 -6.03 -6.59 11.49
CA GLU A 81 -6.65 -6.75 10.17
C GLU A 81 -7.58 -5.57 9.84
N LEU A 82 -8.37 -5.09 10.80
CA LEU A 82 -9.22 -3.91 10.62
C LEU A 82 -8.40 -2.65 10.34
N TYR A 83 -7.33 -2.43 11.10
CA TYR A 83 -6.42 -1.31 10.90
C TYR A 83 -5.78 -1.36 9.52
N SER A 84 -5.21 -2.51 9.14
CA SER A 84 -4.59 -2.68 7.83
C SER A 84 -5.57 -2.54 6.67
N THR A 85 -6.81 -3.02 6.82
CA THR A 85 -7.88 -2.84 5.83
C THR A 85 -8.25 -1.37 5.68
N THR A 86 -8.35 -0.63 6.79
CA THR A 86 -8.63 0.81 6.77
C THR A 86 -7.52 1.57 6.06
N PHE A 87 -6.26 1.27 6.35
CA PHE A 87 -5.12 1.85 5.64
C PHE A 87 -5.15 1.55 4.13
N PHE A 88 -5.45 0.31 3.75
CA PHE A 88 -5.59 -0.08 2.36
C PHE A 88 -6.69 0.72 1.63
N LEU A 89 -7.84 0.90 2.27
CA LEU A 89 -8.93 1.71 1.72
C LEU A 89 -8.54 3.18 1.60
N LEU A 90 -7.81 3.73 2.59
CA LEU A 90 -7.32 5.10 2.53
C LEU A 90 -6.39 5.31 1.33
N PHE A 91 -5.46 4.40 1.07
CA PHE A 91 -4.57 4.48 -0.11
C PHE A 91 -5.33 4.41 -1.44
N ILE A 92 -6.36 3.57 -1.53
CA ILE A 92 -7.17 3.46 -2.75
C ILE A 92 -8.04 4.72 -2.95
N LEU A 93 -8.61 5.24 -1.87
CA LEU A 93 -9.54 6.37 -1.89
C LEU A 93 -8.86 7.73 -1.73
N GLN A 94 -7.52 7.77 -1.66
CA GLN A 94 -6.76 9.01 -1.44
C GLN A 94 -7.03 10.07 -2.52
N CYS A 95 -7.41 9.65 -3.74
CA CYS A 95 -7.85 10.53 -4.81
C CYS A 95 -9.19 10.05 -5.39
N GLN A 96 -10.06 11.02 -5.70
CA GLN A 96 -11.31 10.78 -6.42
C GLN A 96 -11.25 11.53 -7.77
N PRO A 97 -11.20 10.81 -8.91
CA PRO A 97 -11.02 9.36 -9.08
C PRO A 97 -9.60 8.89 -8.72
N SER A 98 -9.39 7.61 -8.41
CA SER A 98 -8.06 7.06 -8.09
C SER A 98 -7.05 7.29 -9.21
N SER A 99 -7.55 7.35 -10.45
CA SER A 99 -6.76 7.68 -11.63
C SER A 99 -6.21 9.10 -11.67
N TYR A 100 -6.70 9.97 -10.80
CA TYR A 100 -6.23 11.33 -10.69
C TYR A 100 -4.84 11.42 -10.04
N PHE A 101 -4.45 10.43 -9.23
CA PHE A 101 -3.14 10.40 -8.57
C PHE A 101 -1.98 10.55 -9.57
N TRP A 102 -2.03 9.82 -10.68
CA TRP A 102 -1.02 9.90 -11.74
C TRP A 102 -1.36 10.91 -12.83
N SER A 103 -2.64 11.17 -13.09
CA SER A 103 -3.08 12.13 -14.12
C SER A 103 -2.97 13.61 -13.70
N ARG A 104 -2.69 13.90 -12.42
CA ARG A 104 -2.41 15.26 -11.93
C ARG A 104 -1.34 15.98 -12.73
N PHE A 105 -0.30 15.25 -13.15
CA PHE A 105 0.79 15.80 -13.95
C PHE A 105 0.50 15.83 -15.46
N GLY A 106 -0.59 15.18 -15.90
CA GLY A 106 -1.03 15.10 -17.29
C GLY A 106 -2.24 16.00 -17.62
N GLY A 107 -2.69 16.85 -16.68
CA GLY A 107 -3.80 17.79 -16.90
C GLY A 107 -5.20 17.23 -16.64
N GLY A 108 -5.33 16.16 -15.85
CA GLY A 108 -6.65 15.66 -15.42
C GLY A 108 -7.39 16.66 -14.50
N GLN A 109 -8.68 16.45 -14.28
CA GLN A 109 -9.47 17.11 -13.22
C GLN A 109 -9.86 16.09 -12.15
N GLY A 110 -9.69 16.45 -10.87
CA GLY A 110 -10.03 15.62 -9.72
C GLY A 110 -9.61 16.27 -8.40
N SER A 111 -10.01 15.67 -7.29
CA SER A 111 -9.63 16.11 -5.95
C SER A 111 -8.93 14.98 -5.21
N CYS A 112 -7.77 15.27 -4.61
CA CYS A 112 -7.08 14.35 -3.70
C CYS A 112 -7.18 14.89 -2.27
N ILE A 113 -7.22 13.98 -1.30
CA ILE A 113 -7.06 14.32 0.12
C ILE A 113 -5.73 15.05 0.33
N ASP A 114 -5.75 16.06 1.18
CA ASP A 114 -4.57 16.87 1.47
C ASP A 114 -3.46 16.01 2.08
N ASN A 115 -2.25 16.15 1.53
CA ASN A 115 -1.08 15.40 1.95
C ASN A 115 -0.68 15.69 3.40
N THR A 116 -1.16 16.78 4.02
CA THR A 116 -0.91 17.09 5.44
C THR A 116 -1.56 16.08 6.40
N ILE A 117 -2.57 15.33 5.97
CA ILE A 117 -3.28 14.34 6.81
C ILE A 117 -2.66 12.93 6.66
N THR A 118 -1.91 12.68 5.59
CA THR A 118 -1.41 11.33 5.22
C THR A 118 0.11 11.17 5.30
N VAL A 119 0.79 11.99 6.10
CA VAL A 119 2.24 11.91 6.36
C VAL A 119 2.54 11.51 7.80
#